data_AF-A0A543CWG7-F1
#
_entry.id   AF-A0A543CWG7-F1
#
_cell.length_a   1.000
_cell.length_b   1.000
_cell.length_c   1.000
_cell.angle_alpha   90.00
_cell.angle_beta   90.00
_cell.angle_gamma   90.00
#
_symmetry.space_group_name_H-M   'P 1'
#
loop_
_entity.id
_entity.type
_entity.pdbx_description
1 polymer ?
#
loop_
_entity_poly.entity_id
_entity_poly.type
_entity_poly.pdbx_seq_one_letter_code
_entity_poly.pdbx_strand_id
1 'polypeptide(L)'
;MTPARTAALPQGALPGMLAGLAGGLVFGAAMRSLGLLSSVAALARSGSPVLGFALHMVIAALVGAGFGLLAVHQRIRSYELVFWGLAYGVFWWFLGALTLLPLLAGTPVTWSLRTAQATVPSLLGHLYYGVVTAVVFAFLSRGGGEAEVKDHLRPKTLLRGLLAAVVAGGFLVLAFGAGRLGWLPAIAVCMGIGYPLVFTGRAEGTGPALVRGTAYGFLWWVVVGLTLAPLFDHGRLDWSQPAVAAATTRLPPYLLAGAGTAAVFGWLGSLARSLFVDDVRLLHHEAGTRGLRAVGYGALSGLVGGVVFGFVWGTVDVLPTVARLVGARGAVAGWIVHLVIAQLIGVSYAVLFRGRSYDLTSGLGWGLSYGFFWWVFGALTLLPVLLGQPPRWSAVAIAAAFPGLVGHLAYGGALGAAYAWLEHRENPWWVARSHTEAVRATARREQVLGSAPALWTLTVLIALTIPVLVAGN
;
A
#
# COMPACT_ATOMS: atom_id res chain seq x y z
N MET A 1 -56.13 3.68 0.84
CA MET A 1 -54.96 4.58 0.70
C MET A 1 -53.75 3.90 1.32
N THR A 2 -52.91 3.26 0.51
CA THR A 2 -51.57 2.79 0.93
C THR A 2 -50.67 4.00 1.14
N PRO A 3 -50.00 4.15 2.29
CA PRO A 3 -49.09 5.27 2.51
C PRO A 3 -47.95 5.20 1.49
N ALA A 4 -47.68 6.32 0.83
CA ALA A 4 -46.54 6.46 -0.06
C ALA A 4 -45.26 6.16 0.74
N ARG A 5 -44.54 5.08 0.38
CA ARG A 5 -43.16 4.89 0.81
C ARG A 5 -42.37 6.09 0.29
N THR A 6 -42.05 7.04 1.16
CA THR A 6 -40.94 7.94 0.91
C THR A 6 -39.74 7.06 0.58
N ALA A 7 -39.14 7.26 -0.59
CA ALA A 7 -37.99 6.49 -1.02
C ALA A 7 -36.85 6.74 -0.02
N ALA A 8 -36.71 5.87 0.99
CA ALA A 8 -35.62 5.94 1.92
C ALA A 8 -34.33 5.82 1.11
N LEU A 9 -33.45 6.81 1.22
CA LEU A 9 -32.15 6.75 0.58
C LEU A 9 -31.46 5.44 1.00
N PRO A 10 -30.84 4.69 0.07
CA PRO A 10 -30.17 3.44 0.40
C PRO A 10 -29.12 3.67 1.51
N GLN A 11 -29.08 2.76 2.47
CA GLN A 11 -28.18 2.85 3.63
C GLN A 11 -26.73 3.08 3.16
N GLY A 12 -26.08 4.12 3.69
CA GLY A 12 -24.71 4.50 3.31
C GLY A 12 -24.60 5.64 2.29
N ALA A 13 -25.64 5.92 1.49
CA ALA A 13 -25.57 6.97 0.46
C ALA A 13 -25.43 8.38 1.06
N LEU A 14 -26.25 8.73 2.05
CA LEU A 14 -26.19 10.03 2.73
C LEU A 14 -24.86 10.27 3.46
N PRO A 15 -24.38 9.37 4.35
CA PRO A 15 -23.07 9.55 4.98
C PRO A 15 -21.93 9.53 3.94
N GLY A 16 -22.07 8.77 2.85
CA GLY A 16 -21.15 8.80 1.71
C GLY A 16 -21.12 10.17 1.04
N MET A 17 -22.28 10.78 0.77
CA MET A 17 -22.40 12.10 0.16
C MET A 17 -21.73 13.18 1.03
N LEU A 18 -22.01 13.20 2.33
CA LEU A 18 -21.42 14.14 3.28
C LEU A 18 -19.89 13.97 3.36
N ALA A 19 -19.42 12.73 3.37
CA ALA A 19 -18.00 12.41 3.33
C ALA A 19 -17.34 12.80 1.98
N GLY A 20 -18.08 12.65 0.88
CA GLY A 20 -17.71 13.12 -0.45
C GLY A 20 -17.53 14.63 -0.48
N LEU A 21 -18.46 15.39 0.10
CA LEU A 21 -18.33 16.85 0.24
C LEU A 21 -17.08 17.22 1.05
N ALA A 22 -16.80 16.53 2.16
CA ALA A 22 -15.59 16.81 2.94
C ALA A 22 -14.29 16.57 2.14
N GLY A 23 -14.19 15.44 1.42
CA GLY A 23 -13.07 15.19 0.52
C GLY A 23 -13.01 16.19 -0.64
N GLY A 24 -14.18 16.57 -1.16
CA GLY A 24 -14.37 17.57 -2.21
C GLY A 24 -13.87 18.95 -1.79
N LEU A 25 -14.07 19.35 -0.54
CA LEU A 25 -13.55 20.61 0.01
C LEU A 25 -12.02 20.62 0.05
N VAL A 26 -11.39 19.53 0.51
CA VAL A 26 -9.93 19.43 0.55
C VAL A 26 -9.34 19.46 -0.85
N PHE A 27 -9.89 18.69 -1.79
CA PHE A 27 -9.45 18.69 -3.18
C PHE A 27 -9.78 20.03 -3.88
N GLY A 28 -10.93 20.63 -3.59
CA GLY A 28 -11.33 21.95 -4.08
C GLY A 28 -10.37 23.06 -3.67
N ALA A 29 -9.93 23.05 -2.41
CA ALA A 29 -8.91 23.96 -1.91
C ALA A 29 -7.57 23.78 -2.63
N ALA A 30 -7.14 22.53 -2.83
CA ALA A 30 -5.93 22.23 -3.61
C ALA A 30 -6.06 22.72 -5.07
N MET A 31 -7.18 22.44 -5.75
CA MET A 31 -7.43 22.92 -7.10
C MET A 31 -7.46 24.45 -7.19
N ARG A 32 -7.99 25.15 -6.18
CA ARG A 32 -7.93 26.61 -6.12
C ARG A 32 -6.49 27.10 -6.05
N SER A 33 -5.67 26.49 -5.20
CA SER A 33 -4.25 26.86 -5.05
C SER A 33 -3.42 26.57 -6.31
N LEU A 34 -3.78 25.51 -7.05
CA LEU A 34 -3.10 25.05 -8.26
C LEU A 34 -3.71 25.63 -9.56
N GLY A 35 -4.76 26.45 -9.47
CA GLY A 35 -5.42 27.04 -10.65
C GLY A 35 -6.22 26.07 -11.53
N LEU A 36 -6.65 24.93 -10.99
CA LEU A 36 -7.27 23.84 -11.75
C LEU A 36 -8.80 23.92 -11.87
N LEU A 37 -9.46 24.83 -11.12
CA LEU A 37 -10.93 24.90 -11.07
C LEU A 37 -11.57 25.25 -12.42
N SER A 38 -10.91 26.06 -13.26
CA SER A 38 -11.38 26.39 -14.61
C SER A 38 -11.47 25.16 -15.52
N SER A 39 -10.62 24.15 -15.30
CA SER A 39 -10.66 22.89 -16.07
C SER A 39 -11.95 22.10 -15.81
N VAL A 40 -12.49 22.18 -14.59
CA VAL A 40 -13.79 21.57 -14.26
C VAL A 40 -14.94 22.41 -14.81
N ALA A 41 -14.83 23.75 -14.74
CA ALA A 41 -15.83 24.67 -15.29
C ALA A 41 -16.03 24.49 -16.81
N ALA A 42 -14.98 24.06 -17.51
CA ALA A 42 -15.03 23.79 -18.95
C ALA A 42 -16.08 22.72 -19.32
N LEU A 43 -16.41 21.80 -18.41
CA LEU A 43 -17.49 20.82 -18.60
C LEU A 43 -18.87 21.49 -18.81
N ALA A 44 -19.06 22.68 -18.24
CA ALA A 44 -20.25 23.50 -18.43
C ALA A 44 -20.02 24.65 -19.43
N ARG A 45 -18.99 24.54 -20.29
CA ARG A 45 -18.60 25.56 -21.27
C ARG A 45 -18.34 26.94 -20.64
N SER A 46 -17.76 26.95 -19.43
CA SER A 46 -17.44 28.17 -18.68
C SER A 46 -15.97 28.19 -18.23
N GLY A 47 -15.38 29.39 -18.12
CA GLY A 47 -14.06 29.58 -17.49
C GLY A 47 -14.13 29.95 -16.00
N SER A 48 -15.33 30.09 -15.42
CA SER A 48 -15.51 30.61 -14.06
C SER A 48 -15.00 29.63 -12.99
N PRO A 49 -13.98 29.99 -12.18
CA PRO A 49 -13.49 29.12 -11.12
C PRO A 49 -14.55 28.80 -10.05
N VAL A 50 -15.50 29.72 -9.83
CA VAL A 50 -16.60 29.52 -8.87
C VAL A 50 -17.56 28.43 -9.38
N LEU A 51 -17.91 28.47 -10.66
CA LEU A 51 -18.74 27.42 -11.27
C LEU A 51 -17.99 26.08 -11.27
N GLY A 52 -16.69 26.09 -11.58
CA GLY A 52 -15.84 24.89 -11.50
C GLY A 52 -15.82 24.28 -10.10
N PHE A 53 -15.72 25.10 -9.06
CA PHE A 53 -15.82 24.63 -7.67
C PHE A 53 -17.21 24.06 -7.36
N ALA A 54 -18.29 24.73 -7.75
CA ALA A 54 -19.65 24.23 -7.54
C ALA A 54 -19.89 22.87 -8.21
N LEU A 55 -19.47 22.73 -9.48
CA LEU A 55 -19.54 21.45 -10.21
C LEU A 55 -18.70 20.37 -9.55
N HIS A 56 -17.49 20.69 -9.12
CA HIS A 56 -16.63 19.77 -8.37
C HIS A 56 -17.32 19.28 -7.09
N MET A 57 -17.97 20.18 -6.33
CA MET A 57 -18.69 19.79 -5.12
C MET A 57 -19.87 18.86 -5.40
N VAL A 58 -20.61 19.07 -6.50
CA VAL A 58 -21.68 18.15 -6.94
C VAL A 58 -21.11 16.78 -7.32
N ILE A 59 -20.03 16.75 -8.10
CA ILE A 59 -19.36 15.49 -8.48
C ILE A 59 -18.86 14.78 -7.22
N ALA A 60 -18.20 15.49 -6.31
CA ALA A 60 -17.70 14.96 -5.04
C ALA A 60 -18.82 14.36 -4.18
N ALA A 61 -19.99 15.00 -4.10
CA ALA A 61 -21.17 14.46 -3.41
C ALA A 61 -21.64 13.13 -4.02
N LEU A 62 -21.77 13.06 -5.36
CA LEU A 62 -22.21 11.85 -6.08
C LEU A 62 -21.20 10.71 -5.95
N VAL A 63 -19.92 11.01 -6.16
CA VAL A 63 -18.83 10.05 -6.04
C VAL A 63 -18.70 9.55 -4.60
N GLY A 64 -18.90 10.42 -3.61
CA GLY A 64 -18.91 10.05 -2.19
C GLY A 64 -20.08 9.16 -1.81
N ALA A 65 -21.28 9.44 -2.34
CA ALA A 65 -22.44 8.56 -2.17
C ALA A 65 -22.14 7.15 -2.71
N GLY A 66 -21.49 7.06 -3.87
CA GLY A 66 -21.00 5.80 -4.43
C GLY A 66 -20.02 5.05 -3.50
N PHE A 67 -19.07 5.78 -2.90
CA PHE A 67 -18.16 5.20 -1.90
C PHE A 67 -18.91 4.63 -0.70
N GLY A 68 -19.86 5.39 -0.15
CA GLY A 68 -20.65 4.96 1.00
C GLY A 68 -21.50 3.72 0.72
N LEU A 69 -22.11 3.64 -0.46
CA LEU A 69 -22.84 2.45 -0.92
C LEU A 69 -21.93 1.21 -1.02
N LEU A 70 -20.75 1.37 -1.64
CA LEU A 70 -19.78 0.29 -1.75
C LEU A 70 -19.28 -0.16 -0.37
N ALA A 71 -18.98 0.78 0.52
CA ALA A 71 -18.47 0.49 1.86
C ALA A 71 -19.48 -0.29 2.72
N VAL A 72 -20.77 0.09 2.67
CA VAL A 72 -21.84 -0.64 3.38
C VAL A 72 -22.08 -2.00 2.74
N HIS A 73 -22.18 -2.08 1.41
CA HIS A 73 -22.47 -3.33 0.71
C HIS A 73 -21.38 -4.38 0.92
N GLN A 74 -20.11 -3.96 0.85
CA GLN A 74 -18.95 -4.83 1.05
C GLN A 74 -18.58 -5.03 2.53
N ARG A 75 -19.33 -4.42 3.47
CA ARG A 75 -19.08 -4.47 4.92
C ARG A 75 -17.64 -4.13 5.30
N ILE A 76 -17.08 -3.10 4.66
CA ILE A 76 -15.69 -2.69 4.84
C ILE A 76 -15.47 -2.18 6.27
N ARG A 77 -14.43 -2.68 6.93
CA ARG A 77 -14.14 -2.29 8.32
C ARG A 77 -13.48 -0.92 8.39
N SER A 78 -13.69 -0.19 9.48
CA SER A 78 -13.25 1.22 9.59
C SER A 78 -11.73 1.42 9.40
N TYR A 79 -10.89 0.48 9.83
CA TYR A 79 -9.43 0.56 9.67
C TYR A 79 -8.94 0.23 8.24
N GLU A 80 -9.82 -0.29 7.38
CA GLU A 80 -9.54 -0.65 5.98
C GLU A 80 -10.02 0.45 5.03
N LEU A 81 -10.97 1.28 5.49
CA LEU A 81 -11.56 2.35 4.69
C LEU A 81 -10.52 3.30 4.12
N VAL A 82 -9.44 3.62 4.84
CA VAL A 82 -8.38 4.53 4.34
C VAL A 82 -7.72 3.96 3.07
N PHE A 83 -7.45 2.66 3.01
CA PHE A 83 -6.83 2.03 1.84
C PHE A 83 -7.81 1.90 0.68
N TRP A 84 -9.07 1.58 0.98
CA TRP A 84 -10.13 1.62 -0.02
C TRP A 84 -10.35 3.04 -0.55
N GLY A 85 -10.26 4.05 0.29
CA GLY A 85 -10.31 5.46 -0.08
C GLY A 85 -9.19 5.84 -1.05
N LEU A 86 -7.94 5.46 -0.75
CA LEU A 86 -6.81 5.65 -1.67
C LEU A 86 -7.05 4.96 -3.02
N ALA A 87 -7.44 3.68 -3.00
CA ALA A 87 -7.72 2.93 -4.21
C ALA A 87 -8.87 3.54 -5.03
N TYR A 88 -9.93 3.99 -4.35
CA TYR A 88 -11.07 4.68 -4.94
C TYR A 88 -10.67 6.03 -5.55
N GLY A 89 -9.76 6.76 -4.89
CA GLY A 89 -9.16 7.98 -5.43
C GLY A 89 -8.42 7.72 -6.73
N VAL A 90 -7.49 6.76 -6.77
CA VAL A 90 -6.77 6.42 -8.02
C VAL A 90 -7.72 5.94 -9.12
N PHE A 91 -8.73 5.15 -8.76
CA PHE A 91 -9.79 4.74 -9.69
C PHE A 91 -10.49 5.94 -10.31
N TRP A 92 -10.90 6.93 -9.51
CA TRP A 92 -11.55 8.15 -10.02
C TRP A 92 -10.59 9.11 -10.73
N TRP A 93 -9.30 9.08 -10.43
CA TRP A 93 -8.33 9.78 -11.27
C TRP A 93 -8.27 9.17 -12.67
N PHE A 94 -8.20 7.83 -12.77
CA PHE A 94 -8.19 7.14 -14.06
C PHE A 94 -9.52 7.31 -14.81
N LEU A 95 -10.64 7.06 -14.15
CA LEU A 95 -11.97 7.17 -14.75
C LEU A 95 -12.35 8.63 -15.00
N GLY A 96 -12.22 9.50 -14.01
CA GLY A 96 -12.59 10.91 -14.09
C GLY A 96 -11.61 11.72 -14.92
N ALA A 97 -10.39 11.93 -14.41
CA ALA A 97 -9.44 12.88 -15.01
C ALA A 97 -8.84 12.40 -16.34
N LEU A 98 -8.53 11.10 -16.47
CA LEU A 98 -7.92 10.57 -17.69
C LEU A 98 -8.90 10.12 -18.77
N THR A 99 -10.17 9.86 -18.41
CA THR A 99 -11.14 9.25 -19.34
C THR A 99 -12.37 10.11 -19.54
N LEU A 100 -13.16 10.36 -18.49
CA LEU A 100 -14.42 11.09 -18.60
C LEU A 100 -14.22 12.57 -18.91
N LEU A 101 -13.25 13.24 -18.28
CA LEU A 101 -13.03 14.67 -18.50
C LEU A 101 -12.63 14.97 -19.96
N PRO A 102 -11.65 14.28 -20.58
CA PRO A 102 -11.36 14.48 -22.00
C PRO A 102 -12.57 14.17 -22.90
N LEU A 103 -13.28 13.07 -22.62
CA LEU A 103 -14.46 12.64 -23.37
C LEU A 103 -15.58 13.69 -23.34
N LEU A 104 -15.92 14.19 -22.15
CA LEU A 104 -16.96 15.21 -21.94
C LEU A 104 -16.55 16.58 -22.49
N ALA A 105 -15.24 16.87 -22.53
CA ALA A 105 -14.70 18.07 -23.14
C ALA A 105 -14.58 17.98 -24.67
N GLY A 106 -14.93 16.83 -25.29
CA GLY A 106 -14.81 16.63 -26.73
C GLY A 106 -13.36 16.45 -27.22
N THR A 107 -12.43 16.13 -26.32
CA THR A 107 -11.01 15.89 -26.63
C THR A 107 -10.70 14.40 -26.69
N PRO A 108 -9.74 13.94 -27.52
CA PRO A 108 -9.41 12.52 -27.62
C PRO A 108 -8.87 11.93 -26.32
N VAL A 109 -9.39 10.75 -25.94
CA VAL A 109 -8.82 9.93 -24.86
C VAL A 109 -7.61 9.17 -25.40
N THR A 110 -6.41 9.50 -24.92
CA THR A 110 -5.16 8.94 -25.46
C THR A 110 -4.50 7.89 -24.56
N TRP A 111 -4.85 7.84 -23.28
CA TRP A 111 -4.22 6.98 -22.25
C TRP A 111 -2.69 6.88 -22.36
N SER A 112 -2.04 8.02 -22.64
CA SER A 112 -0.59 8.08 -22.77
C SER A 112 0.09 8.42 -21.44
N LEU A 113 1.35 7.99 -21.27
CA LEU A 113 2.16 8.38 -20.10
C LEU A 113 2.25 9.90 -19.95
N ARG A 114 2.42 10.63 -21.07
CA ARG A 114 2.45 12.10 -21.09
C ARG A 114 1.17 12.72 -20.52
N THR A 115 0.01 12.18 -20.89
CA THR A 115 -1.29 12.65 -20.38
C THR A 115 -1.46 12.30 -18.89
N ALA A 116 -1.01 11.13 -18.47
CA ALA A 116 -0.97 10.76 -17.05
C ALA A 116 -0.09 11.71 -16.24
N GLN A 117 1.09 12.05 -16.74
CA GLN A 117 2.02 13.00 -16.12
C GLN A 117 1.44 14.40 -16.01
N ALA A 118 0.78 14.89 -17.06
CA ALA A 118 0.12 16.19 -17.07
C ALA A 118 -1.01 16.30 -16.03
N THR A 119 -1.57 15.17 -15.59
CA THR A 119 -2.67 15.11 -14.62
C THR A 119 -2.23 14.66 -13.22
N VAL A 120 -0.92 14.64 -12.93
CA VAL A 120 -0.38 14.36 -11.59
C VAL A 120 -0.98 15.24 -10.48
N PRO A 121 -1.16 16.57 -10.67
CA PRO A 121 -1.87 17.39 -9.68
C PRO A 121 -3.26 16.85 -9.33
N SER A 122 -3.99 16.34 -10.33
CA SER A 122 -5.30 15.74 -10.15
C SER A 122 -5.22 14.38 -9.46
N LEU A 123 -4.20 13.55 -9.75
CA LEU A 123 -3.97 12.27 -9.04
C LEU A 123 -3.84 12.51 -7.54
N LEU A 124 -2.98 13.44 -7.13
CA LEU A 124 -2.77 13.75 -5.71
C LEU A 124 -4.05 14.27 -5.07
N GLY A 125 -4.78 15.15 -5.77
CA GLY A 125 -6.09 15.61 -5.31
C GLY A 125 -7.12 14.49 -5.12
N HIS A 126 -7.15 13.50 -6.02
CA HIS A 126 -8.02 12.33 -5.88
C HIS A 126 -7.59 11.40 -4.73
N LEU A 127 -6.29 11.25 -4.47
CA LEU A 127 -5.79 10.53 -3.30
C LEU A 127 -6.28 11.19 -2.00
N TYR A 128 -6.17 12.51 -1.90
CA TYR A 128 -6.68 13.29 -0.76
C TYR A 128 -8.19 13.18 -0.64
N TYR A 129 -8.92 13.35 -1.74
CA TYR A 129 -10.36 13.17 -1.79
C TYR A 129 -10.76 11.80 -1.21
N GLY A 130 -10.15 10.72 -1.72
CA GLY A 130 -10.44 9.36 -1.30
C GLY A 130 -10.14 9.10 0.18
N VAL A 131 -8.99 9.56 0.68
CA VAL A 131 -8.62 9.41 2.11
C VAL A 131 -9.59 10.17 3.01
N VAL A 132 -9.88 11.43 2.70
CA VAL A 132 -10.75 12.27 3.53
C VAL A 132 -12.18 11.74 3.51
N THR A 133 -12.70 11.35 2.34
CA THR A 133 -14.00 10.69 2.23
C THR A 133 -14.04 9.41 3.05
N ALA A 134 -13.03 8.56 2.97
CA ALA A 134 -12.97 7.34 3.78
C ALA A 134 -12.99 7.62 5.30
N VAL A 135 -12.18 8.57 5.75
CA VAL A 135 -12.08 8.94 7.16
C VAL A 135 -13.39 9.53 7.68
N VAL A 136 -13.97 10.50 6.97
CA VAL A 136 -15.24 11.14 7.36
C VAL A 136 -16.38 10.13 7.31
N PHE A 137 -16.43 9.27 6.29
CA PHE A 137 -17.41 8.20 6.22
C PHE A 137 -17.30 7.23 7.41
N ALA A 138 -16.07 6.89 7.82
CA ALA A 138 -15.82 6.07 8.99
C ALA A 138 -16.38 6.72 10.27
N PHE A 139 -16.27 8.05 10.42
CA PHE A 139 -16.83 8.77 11.56
C PHE A 139 -18.37 8.85 11.51
N LEU A 140 -18.95 9.15 10.35
CA LEU A 140 -20.40 9.28 10.20
C LEU A 140 -21.14 7.93 10.31
N SER A 141 -20.51 6.84 9.90
CA SER A 141 -21.10 5.50 9.95
C SER A 141 -20.97 4.82 11.31
N ARG A 142 -20.21 5.41 12.25
CA ARG A 142 -19.99 4.93 13.62
C ARG A 142 -21.15 5.30 14.56
N GLY A 143 -22.37 4.88 14.23
CA GLY A 143 -23.53 5.00 15.12
C GLY A 143 -23.52 4.07 16.35
N GLY A 144 -22.37 3.76 16.96
CA GLY A 144 -22.30 2.87 18.15
C GLY A 144 -20.91 2.32 18.55
N GLY A 145 -19.81 3.03 18.26
CA GLY A 145 -18.44 2.48 18.35
C GLY A 145 -17.56 2.96 19.52
N GLU A 146 -18.10 3.45 20.63
CA GLU A 146 -17.31 3.98 21.76
C GLU A 146 -16.34 2.95 22.37
N ALA A 147 -16.64 1.64 22.24
CA ALA A 147 -15.82 0.57 22.81
C ALA A 147 -14.52 0.29 22.02
N GLU A 148 -14.51 0.45 20.69
CA GLU A 148 -13.33 0.13 19.86
C GLU A 148 -12.26 1.24 19.93
N VAL A 149 -12.67 2.51 20.08
CA VAL A 149 -11.75 3.66 20.20
C VAL A 149 -10.96 3.64 21.52
N LYS A 150 -11.56 3.18 22.62
CA LYS A 150 -10.92 3.12 23.95
C LYS A 150 -9.72 2.17 23.98
N ASP A 151 -9.69 1.12 23.14
CA ASP A 151 -8.56 0.21 23.05
C ASP A 151 -7.37 0.76 22.25
N HIS A 152 -7.60 1.70 21.32
CA HIS A 152 -6.56 2.29 20.47
C HIS A 152 -5.68 3.30 21.20
N LEU A 153 -6.26 4.01 22.17
CA LEU A 153 -5.61 5.06 22.95
C LEU A 153 -4.88 4.53 24.19
N ARG A 154 -4.81 3.21 24.39
CA ARG A 154 -4.10 2.63 25.53
C ARG A 154 -2.62 3.04 25.48
N PRO A 155 -2.04 3.60 26.57
CA PRO A 155 -0.65 4.07 26.59
C PRO A 155 0.36 3.02 26.11
N LYS A 156 0.15 1.75 26.47
CA LYS A 156 0.99 0.62 26.03
C LYS A 156 1.02 0.42 24.51
N THR A 157 -0.11 0.66 23.83
CA THR A 157 -0.21 0.50 22.38
C THR A 157 0.50 1.64 21.67
N LEU A 158 0.33 2.88 22.17
CA LEU A 158 1.01 4.07 21.64
C LEU A 158 2.52 3.99 21.86
N LEU A 159 2.98 3.57 23.05
CA LEU A 159 4.40 3.37 23.35
C LEU A 159 5.03 2.33 22.42
N ARG A 160 4.35 1.22 22.18
CA ARG A 160 4.82 0.20 21.23
C ARG A 160 4.93 0.73 19.80
N GLY A 161 3.98 1.58 19.37
CA GLY A 161 4.03 2.28 18.10
C GLY A 161 5.24 3.21 17.99
N LEU A 162 5.48 4.01 19.04
CA LEU A 162 6.61 4.92 19.13
C LEU A 162 7.95 4.16 19.10
N LEU A 163 8.10 3.11 19.90
CA LEU A 163 9.30 2.25 19.89
C LEU A 163 9.53 1.64 18.50
N ALA A 164 8.48 1.16 17.84
CA ALA A 164 8.60 0.58 16.52
C ALA A 164 9.09 1.59 15.48
N ALA A 165 8.59 2.83 15.52
CA ALA A 165 9.04 3.88 14.61
C ALA A 165 10.45 4.39 14.94
N VAL A 166 10.84 4.44 16.22
CA VAL A 166 12.21 4.77 16.63
C VAL A 166 13.19 3.72 16.12
N VAL A 167 12.88 2.43 16.27
CA VAL A 167 13.74 1.35 15.76
C VAL A 167 13.85 1.40 14.24
N ALA A 168 12.71 1.48 13.53
CA ALA A 168 12.70 1.50 12.07
C ALA A 168 13.35 2.78 11.50
N GLY A 169 12.98 3.95 12.01
CA GLY A 169 13.51 5.24 11.60
C GLY A 169 14.99 5.41 11.98
N GLY A 170 15.37 5.00 13.19
CA GLY A 170 16.76 5.00 13.66
C GLY A 170 17.65 4.13 12.79
N PHE A 171 17.20 2.93 12.42
CA PHE A 171 17.92 2.07 11.47
C PHE A 171 18.13 2.76 10.13
N LEU A 172 17.11 3.40 9.56
CA LEU A 172 17.24 4.13 8.29
C LEU A 172 18.19 5.33 8.41
N VAL A 173 18.16 6.08 9.51
CA VAL A 173 19.07 7.20 9.77
C VAL A 173 20.51 6.71 9.85
N LEU A 174 20.77 5.61 10.58
CA LEU A 174 22.10 5.01 10.68
C LEU A 174 22.60 4.48 9.33
N ALA A 175 21.72 3.85 8.55
CA ALA A 175 22.08 3.24 7.27
C ALA A 175 22.31 4.25 6.14
N PHE A 176 21.57 5.37 6.13
CA PHE A 176 21.51 6.27 4.97
C PHE A 176 21.77 7.75 5.27
N GLY A 177 21.86 8.14 6.54
CA GLY A 177 22.03 9.52 6.99
C GLY A 177 20.75 10.35 6.93
N ALA A 178 20.56 11.23 7.91
CA ALA A 178 19.35 12.05 8.03
C ALA A 178 19.09 12.95 6.80
N GLY A 179 20.15 13.51 6.20
CA GLY A 179 20.02 14.40 5.03
C GLY A 179 19.33 13.76 3.83
N ARG A 180 19.58 12.46 3.57
CA ARG A 180 18.94 11.72 2.47
C ARG A 180 17.46 11.42 2.77
N LEU A 181 17.06 11.42 4.04
CA LEU A 181 15.72 11.08 4.49
C LEU A 181 14.78 12.29 4.59
N GLY A 182 15.32 13.52 4.53
CA GLY A 182 14.54 14.76 4.58
C GLY A 182 13.73 14.86 5.87
N TRP A 183 12.41 15.06 5.74
CA TRP A 183 11.48 15.20 6.87
C TRP A 183 11.18 13.88 7.61
N LEU A 184 11.55 12.72 7.07
CA LEU A 184 11.21 11.42 7.64
C LEU A 184 11.63 11.26 9.12
N PRO A 185 12.85 11.65 9.55
CA PRO A 185 13.23 11.52 10.96
C PRO A 185 12.36 12.38 11.89
N ALA A 186 11.97 13.59 11.45
CA ALA A 186 11.13 14.49 12.23
C ALA A 186 9.70 13.95 12.40
N ILE A 187 9.18 13.27 11.37
CA ILE A 187 7.81 12.73 11.39
C ILE A 187 7.71 11.28 11.86
N ALA A 188 8.83 10.59 12.10
CA ALA A 188 8.83 9.19 12.50
C ALA A 188 8.01 8.95 13.78
N VAL A 189 8.06 9.87 14.75
CA VAL A 189 7.23 9.80 15.96
C VAL A 189 5.74 9.84 15.62
N CYS A 190 5.32 10.74 14.73
CA CYS A 190 3.94 10.82 14.25
C CYS A 190 3.52 9.55 13.50
N MET A 191 4.40 8.96 12.71
CA MET A 191 4.17 7.66 12.06
C MET A 191 3.98 6.55 13.10
N GLY A 192 4.81 6.52 14.14
CA GLY A 192 4.74 5.51 15.20
C GLY A 192 3.46 5.60 16.04
N ILE A 193 3.03 6.82 16.39
CA ILE A 193 1.78 7.07 17.12
C ILE A 193 0.57 6.83 16.21
N GLY A 194 0.63 7.29 14.97
CA GLY A 194 -0.46 7.16 14.01
C GLY A 194 -0.75 5.71 13.62
N TYR A 195 0.27 4.85 13.53
CA TYR A 195 0.10 3.46 13.10
C TYR A 195 -0.94 2.69 13.94
N PRO A 196 -0.85 2.60 15.28
CA PRO A 196 -1.86 1.92 16.10
C PRO A 196 -3.21 2.64 16.15
N LEU A 197 -3.25 3.97 15.96
CA LEU A 197 -4.51 4.74 15.90
C LEU A 197 -5.32 4.39 14.65
N VAL A 198 -4.64 4.17 13.53
CA VAL A 198 -5.28 3.81 12.26
C VAL A 198 -5.52 2.31 12.16
N PHE A 199 -4.57 1.46 12.60
CA PHE A 199 -4.58 0.02 12.29
C PHE A 199 -4.79 -0.94 13.45
N THR A 200 -4.98 -0.46 14.68
CA THR A 200 -5.35 -1.24 15.87
C THR A 200 -4.36 -2.35 16.27
N GLY A 201 -4.34 -2.67 17.58
CA GLY A 201 -3.41 -3.63 18.18
C GLY A 201 -3.78 -5.12 18.05
N ARG A 202 -4.60 -5.52 17.05
CA ARG A 202 -4.94 -6.94 16.84
C ARG A 202 -3.70 -7.71 16.34
N ALA A 203 -3.61 -9.00 16.67
CA ALA A 203 -2.50 -9.86 16.26
C ALA A 203 -2.56 -10.16 14.76
N GLU A 204 -2.17 -9.20 13.93
CA GLU A 204 -1.89 -9.42 12.53
C GLU A 204 -0.54 -10.12 12.37
N GLY A 205 -0.44 -11.00 11.37
CA GLY A 205 0.81 -11.69 11.04
C GLY A 205 1.79 -10.71 10.40
N THR A 206 3.07 -10.98 10.55
CA THR A 206 4.14 -10.07 10.12
C THR A 206 4.06 -9.74 8.62
N GLY A 207 3.68 -10.69 7.75
CA GLY A 207 3.54 -10.45 6.30
C GLY A 207 2.48 -9.42 5.93
N PRO A 208 1.19 -9.61 6.28
CA PRO A 208 0.16 -8.61 6.06
C PRO A 208 0.47 -7.24 6.70
N ALA A 209 1.06 -7.23 7.90
CA ALA A 209 1.50 -6.01 8.55
C ALA A 209 2.58 -5.28 7.73
N LEU A 210 3.54 -6.00 7.14
CA LEU A 210 4.58 -5.43 6.27
C LEU A 210 3.99 -4.78 5.02
N VAL A 211 3.02 -5.42 4.36
CA VAL A 211 2.31 -4.84 3.19
C VAL A 211 1.52 -3.59 3.60
N ARG A 212 0.79 -3.67 4.72
CA ARG A 212 0.06 -2.54 5.30
C ARG A 212 0.99 -1.38 5.63
N GLY A 213 2.14 -1.68 6.24
CA GLY A 213 3.18 -0.71 6.55
C GLY A 213 3.74 -0.02 5.31
N THR A 214 3.91 -0.76 4.21
CA THR A 214 4.35 -0.17 2.93
C THR A 214 3.32 0.85 2.42
N ALA A 215 2.04 0.51 2.42
CA ALA A 215 0.96 1.43 2.06
C ALA A 215 0.83 2.63 3.02
N TYR A 216 1.07 2.41 4.31
CA TYR A 216 1.10 3.47 5.30
C TYR A 216 2.26 4.45 5.06
N GLY A 217 3.44 3.93 4.71
CA GLY A 217 4.58 4.72 4.29
C GLY A 217 4.26 5.59 3.07
N PHE A 218 3.59 5.02 2.07
CA PHE A 218 3.13 5.75 0.89
C PHE A 218 2.21 6.91 1.26
N LEU A 219 1.23 6.68 2.15
CA LEU A 219 0.34 7.73 2.63
C LEU A 219 1.12 8.87 3.31
N TRP A 220 2.09 8.55 4.15
CA TRP A 220 2.94 9.57 4.78
C TRP A 220 3.82 10.32 3.79
N TRP A 221 4.28 9.67 2.72
CA TRP A 221 5.02 10.35 1.67
C TRP A 221 4.13 11.35 0.92
N VAL A 222 2.87 11.00 0.63
CA VAL A 222 1.90 11.93 0.03
C VAL A 222 1.59 13.09 0.97
N VAL A 223 1.38 12.82 2.26
CA VAL A 223 1.02 13.85 3.24
C VAL A 223 2.20 14.77 3.57
N VAL A 224 3.35 14.21 3.93
CA VAL A 224 4.50 14.99 4.38
C VAL A 224 5.41 15.33 3.21
N GLY A 225 5.86 14.33 2.47
CA GLY A 225 6.85 14.51 1.41
C GLY A 225 6.36 15.38 0.25
N LEU A 226 5.11 15.21 -0.18
CA LEU A 226 4.55 15.93 -1.33
C LEU A 226 3.71 17.16 -0.98
N THR A 227 3.28 17.31 0.28
CA THR A 227 2.30 18.35 0.63
C THR A 227 2.78 19.24 1.76
N LEU A 228 3.01 18.70 2.96
CA LEU A 228 3.43 19.54 4.08
C LEU A 228 4.83 20.11 3.90
N ALA A 229 5.80 19.32 3.43
CA ALA A 229 7.17 19.79 3.25
C ALA A 229 7.24 20.98 2.27
N PRO A 230 6.68 20.94 1.05
CA PRO A 230 6.66 22.13 0.17
C PRO A 230 5.90 23.32 0.77
N LEU A 231 4.81 23.09 1.52
CA LEU A 231 4.07 24.17 2.17
C LEU A 231 4.90 24.86 3.25
N PHE A 232 5.67 24.12 4.04
CA PHE A 232 6.57 24.69 5.05
C PHE A 232 7.83 25.31 4.44
N ASP A 233 8.44 24.63 3.47
CA ASP A 233 9.73 25.02 2.88
C ASP A 233 9.57 26.17 1.86
N HIS A 234 8.43 26.26 1.17
CA HIS A 234 8.21 27.20 0.06
C HIS A 234 6.92 28.03 0.17
N GLY A 235 6.10 27.82 1.21
CA GLY A 235 4.86 28.57 1.42
C GLY A 235 3.74 28.28 0.42
N ARG A 236 3.88 27.26 -0.44
CA ARG A 236 2.90 26.92 -1.48
C ARG A 236 2.83 25.42 -1.77
N LEU A 237 1.69 24.99 -2.28
CA LEU A 237 1.50 23.65 -2.79
C LEU A 237 2.18 23.51 -4.15
N ASP A 238 3.01 22.50 -4.33
CA ASP A 238 3.61 22.17 -5.63
C ASP A 238 3.44 20.68 -5.93
N TRP A 239 2.36 20.40 -6.65
CA TRP A 239 2.02 19.07 -7.15
C TRP A 239 2.31 18.93 -8.64
N SER A 240 3.13 19.83 -9.20
CA SER A 240 3.58 19.71 -10.58
C SER A 240 4.38 18.43 -10.77
N GLN A 241 4.33 17.85 -11.96
CA GLN A 241 5.03 16.61 -12.24
C GLN A 241 6.54 16.69 -11.95
N PRO A 242 7.26 17.77 -12.31
CA PRO A 242 8.68 17.91 -11.96
C PRO A 242 8.94 17.92 -10.44
N ALA A 243 8.09 18.60 -9.67
CA ALA A 243 8.21 18.63 -8.20
C ALA A 243 7.96 17.26 -7.59
N VAL A 244 6.95 16.53 -8.08
CA VAL A 244 6.64 15.17 -7.65
C VAL A 244 7.78 14.20 -8.02
N ALA A 245 8.36 14.32 -9.21
CA ALA A 245 9.52 13.54 -9.61
C ALA A 245 10.71 13.78 -8.67
N ALA A 246 11.03 15.04 -8.36
CA ALA A 246 12.09 15.38 -7.40
C ALA A 246 11.83 14.76 -6.02
N ALA A 247 10.59 14.85 -5.52
CA ALA A 247 10.18 14.30 -4.23
C ALA A 247 10.14 12.76 -4.21
N THR A 248 10.05 12.09 -5.37
CA THR A 248 10.05 10.63 -5.48
C THR A 248 11.37 10.01 -5.00
N THR A 249 12.46 10.80 -4.96
CA THR A 249 13.71 10.40 -4.28
C THR A 249 13.50 9.97 -2.82
N ARG A 250 12.46 10.50 -2.18
CA ARG A 250 12.10 10.20 -0.79
C ARG A 250 11.02 9.12 -0.69
N LEU A 251 10.46 8.62 -1.78
CA LEU A 251 9.42 7.59 -1.72
C LEU A 251 9.95 6.28 -1.09
N PRO A 252 11.07 5.66 -1.55
CA PRO A 252 11.58 4.43 -0.97
C PRO A 252 11.79 4.45 0.56
N PRO A 253 12.45 5.46 1.16
CA PRO A 253 12.64 5.47 2.61
C PRO A 253 11.31 5.58 3.39
N TYR A 254 10.29 6.27 2.86
CA TYR A 254 8.97 6.30 3.49
C TYR A 254 8.28 4.93 3.45
N LEU A 255 8.34 4.24 2.31
CA LEU A 255 7.83 2.87 2.16
C LEU A 255 8.52 1.91 3.14
N LEU A 256 9.85 1.98 3.24
CA LEU A 256 10.64 1.15 4.15
C LEU A 256 10.39 1.50 5.62
N ALA A 257 10.23 2.78 5.96
CA ALA A 257 9.92 3.21 7.33
C ALA A 257 8.55 2.71 7.77
N GLY A 258 7.54 2.80 6.90
CA GLY A 258 6.22 2.28 7.18
C GLY A 258 6.21 0.75 7.34
N ALA A 259 6.87 0.03 6.42
CA ALA A 259 7.02 -1.43 6.48
C ALA A 259 7.76 -1.88 7.74
N GLY A 260 8.88 -1.23 8.06
CA GLY A 260 9.69 -1.50 9.25
C GLY A 260 8.92 -1.21 10.54
N THR A 261 8.22 -0.07 10.62
CA THR A 261 7.37 0.28 11.78
C THR A 261 6.30 -0.79 12.00
N ALA A 262 5.60 -1.21 10.95
CA ALA A 262 4.58 -2.24 11.06
C ALA A 262 5.14 -3.61 11.50
N ALA A 263 6.29 -4.01 10.95
CA ALA A 263 6.97 -5.26 11.28
C ALA A 263 7.46 -5.27 12.74
N VAL A 264 8.18 -4.23 13.16
CA VAL A 264 8.68 -4.09 14.54
C VAL A 264 7.53 -3.96 15.52
N PHE A 265 6.49 -3.19 15.18
CA PHE A 265 5.27 -3.13 15.97
C PHE A 265 4.72 -4.54 16.13
N GLY A 266 4.42 -5.27 15.06
CA GLY A 266 3.93 -6.65 15.09
C GLY A 266 4.77 -7.58 15.98
N TRP A 267 6.09 -7.55 15.79
CA TRP A 267 7.06 -8.33 16.55
C TRP A 267 7.02 -8.03 18.06
N LEU A 268 7.07 -6.75 18.46
CA LEU A 268 6.96 -6.33 19.86
C LEU A 268 5.66 -6.82 20.52
N GLY A 269 4.57 -6.89 19.75
CA GLY A 269 3.30 -7.43 20.26
C GLY A 269 3.30 -8.93 20.43
N SER A 270 3.96 -9.64 19.53
CA SER A 270 4.16 -11.09 19.66
C SER A 270 5.03 -11.39 20.88
N LEU A 271 6.11 -10.64 21.07
CA LEU A 271 7.00 -10.75 22.23
C LEU A 271 6.25 -10.46 23.53
N ALA A 272 5.51 -9.35 23.60
CA ALA A 272 4.73 -9.01 24.79
C ALA A 272 3.68 -10.07 25.12
N ARG A 273 2.97 -10.62 24.12
CA ARG A 273 2.06 -11.75 24.37
C ARG A 273 2.80 -12.98 24.85
N SER A 274 4.01 -13.23 24.35
CA SER A 274 4.75 -14.44 24.71
C SER A 274 5.34 -14.37 26.12
N LEU A 275 5.71 -13.18 26.57
CA LEU A 275 6.32 -12.96 27.89
C LEU A 275 5.31 -12.72 29.02
N PHE A 276 4.11 -12.24 28.70
CA PHE A 276 3.16 -11.75 29.71
C PHE A 276 1.76 -12.39 29.64
N VAL A 277 1.55 -13.40 28.79
CA VAL A 277 0.27 -14.13 28.73
C VAL A 277 0.53 -15.60 29.06
N ASP A 278 -0.01 -16.05 30.20
CA ASP A 278 0.18 -17.41 30.72
C ASP A 278 -0.64 -18.47 29.97
N ASP A 279 -1.54 -18.06 29.07
CA ASP A 279 -2.32 -18.99 28.25
C ASP A 279 -1.46 -19.51 27.08
N VAL A 280 -0.89 -20.70 27.30
CA VAL A 280 -0.09 -21.45 26.31
C VAL A 280 -0.86 -21.69 25.01
N ARG A 281 -2.21 -21.66 25.01
CA ARG A 281 -3.03 -21.77 23.78
C ARG A 281 -2.89 -20.56 22.86
N LEU A 282 -2.41 -19.43 23.38
CA LEU A 282 -2.13 -18.20 22.64
C LEU A 282 -0.68 -18.13 22.14
N LEU A 283 0.23 -18.93 22.71
CA LEU A 283 1.63 -19.08 22.26
C LEU A 283 1.68 -19.90 20.96
N HIS A 284 1.83 -19.21 19.83
CA HIS A 284 1.85 -19.85 18.51
C HIS A 284 3.28 -20.10 18.03
N HIS A 285 3.81 -21.29 18.25
CA HIS A 285 4.94 -21.82 17.47
C HIS A 285 4.55 -23.21 16.94
N GLU A 286 4.24 -23.31 15.65
CA GLU A 286 4.16 -24.61 14.98
C GLU A 286 5.60 -25.15 14.75
N ALA A 287 6.33 -25.37 15.84
CA ALA A 287 7.60 -26.08 15.80
C ALA A 287 7.32 -27.55 15.50
N GLY A 288 8.00 -28.11 14.48
CA GLY A 288 7.82 -29.49 14.04
C GLY A 288 7.77 -29.64 12.51
N THR A 289 7.34 -30.81 12.05
CA THR A 289 7.32 -31.19 10.61
C THR A 289 6.53 -30.24 9.72
N ARG A 290 5.47 -29.60 10.24
CA ARG A 290 4.69 -28.58 9.52
C ARG A 290 5.48 -27.31 9.23
N GLY A 291 6.31 -26.85 10.17
CA GLY A 291 7.21 -25.72 9.97
C GLY A 291 8.27 -26.01 8.92
N LEU A 292 8.91 -27.20 9.01
CA LEU A 292 9.90 -27.65 8.02
C LEU A 292 9.29 -27.76 6.60
N ARG A 293 8.08 -28.30 6.47
CA ARG A 293 7.37 -28.34 5.18
C ARG A 293 7.05 -26.95 4.65
N ALA A 294 6.61 -26.02 5.49
CA ALA A 294 6.36 -24.64 5.07
C ALA A 294 7.64 -23.97 4.55
N VAL A 295 8.78 -24.18 5.21
CA VAL A 295 10.10 -23.72 4.71
C VAL A 295 10.43 -24.35 3.36
N GLY A 296 10.24 -25.68 3.21
CA GLY A 296 10.45 -26.38 1.94
C GLY A 296 9.56 -25.86 0.80
N TYR A 297 8.27 -25.63 1.07
CA TYR A 297 7.35 -25.02 0.11
C TYR A 297 7.73 -23.59 -0.23
N GLY A 298 8.21 -22.83 0.75
CA GLY A 298 8.77 -21.50 0.54
C GLY A 298 9.95 -21.54 -0.43
N ALA A 299 10.93 -22.43 -0.19
CA ALA A 299 12.09 -22.59 -1.08
C ALA A 299 11.68 -23.00 -2.50
N LEU A 300 10.81 -24.02 -2.64
CA LEU A 300 10.32 -24.48 -3.95
C LEU A 300 9.56 -23.38 -4.70
N SER A 301 8.68 -22.66 -4.00
CA SER A 301 7.92 -21.56 -4.60
C SER A 301 8.83 -20.38 -4.97
N GLY A 302 9.86 -20.12 -4.16
CA GLY A 302 10.93 -19.16 -4.46
C GLY A 302 11.72 -19.55 -5.70
N LEU A 303 11.98 -20.84 -5.91
CA LEU A 303 12.59 -21.35 -7.14
C LEU A 303 11.69 -21.13 -8.36
N VAL A 304 10.39 -21.43 -8.25
CA VAL A 304 9.40 -21.18 -9.33
C VAL A 304 9.39 -19.70 -9.73
N GLY A 305 9.24 -18.79 -8.75
CA GLY A 305 9.31 -17.36 -9.01
C GLY A 305 10.67 -16.94 -9.56
N GLY A 306 11.75 -17.49 -9.01
CA GLY A 306 13.13 -17.19 -9.39
C GLY A 306 13.44 -17.55 -10.84
N VAL A 307 12.93 -18.68 -11.33
CA VAL A 307 13.05 -19.10 -12.73
C VAL A 307 12.26 -18.17 -13.66
N VAL A 308 10.99 -17.89 -13.33
CA VAL A 308 10.15 -16.95 -14.09
C VAL A 308 10.83 -15.59 -14.21
N PHE A 309 11.34 -15.08 -13.10
CA PHE A 309 12.01 -13.79 -13.07
C PHE A 309 13.39 -13.81 -13.74
N GLY A 310 14.11 -14.91 -13.58
CA GLY A 310 15.40 -15.11 -14.22
C GLY A 310 15.30 -15.01 -15.74
N PHE A 311 14.28 -15.62 -16.36
CA PHE A 311 14.06 -15.48 -17.81
C PHE A 311 13.86 -14.02 -18.24
N VAL A 312 13.09 -13.25 -17.46
CA VAL A 312 12.91 -11.80 -17.69
C VAL A 312 14.23 -11.04 -17.56
N TRP A 313 15.10 -11.40 -16.61
CA TRP A 313 16.39 -10.75 -16.43
C TRP A 313 17.48 -11.18 -17.41
N GLY A 314 17.38 -12.40 -17.94
CA GLY A 314 18.27 -12.90 -18.98
C GLY A 314 18.17 -12.08 -20.27
N THR A 315 17.03 -11.45 -20.55
CA THR A 315 16.83 -10.62 -21.76
C THR A 315 17.36 -9.20 -21.62
N VAL A 316 17.68 -8.74 -20.40
CA VAL A 316 18.13 -7.35 -20.11
C VAL A 316 19.52 -7.28 -19.46
N ASP A 317 20.30 -8.36 -19.56
CA ASP A 317 21.71 -8.47 -19.10
C ASP A 317 21.98 -8.03 -17.65
N VAL A 318 21.05 -8.32 -16.73
CA VAL A 318 21.20 -7.98 -15.30
C VAL A 318 21.98 -9.06 -14.53
N LEU A 319 22.01 -10.31 -15.01
CA LEU A 319 22.62 -11.44 -14.31
C LEU A 319 24.10 -11.26 -13.97
N PRO A 320 24.97 -10.70 -14.86
CA PRO A 320 26.35 -10.42 -14.49
C PRO A 320 26.48 -9.44 -13.31
N THR A 321 25.50 -8.55 -13.11
CA THR A 321 25.46 -7.66 -11.93
C THR A 321 25.19 -8.42 -10.65
N VAL A 322 24.30 -9.42 -10.69
CA VAL A 322 24.01 -10.28 -9.54
C VAL A 322 25.22 -11.12 -9.14
N ALA A 323 25.97 -11.63 -10.13
CA ALA A 323 27.18 -12.43 -9.90
C ALA A 323 28.22 -11.70 -9.02
N ARG A 324 28.31 -10.37 -9.15
CA ARG A 324 29.25 -9.55 -8.39
C ARG A 324 29.01 -9.57 -6.88
N LEU A 325 27.81 -9.93 -6.42
CA LEU A 325 27.51 -10.07 -4.98
C LEU A 325 28.40 -11.10 -4.28
N VAL A 326 28.91 -12.08 -5.02
CA VAL A 326 29.81 -13.13 -4.50
C VAL A 326 31.21 -13.03 -5.11
N GLY A 327 31.56 -11.88 -5.70
CA GLY A 327 32.84 -11.67 -6.39
C GLY A 327 32.98 -12.42 -7.73
N ALA A 328 31.92 -13.09 -8.21
CA ALA A 328 31.92 -13.81 -9.48
C ALA A 328 31.59 -12.90 -10.68
N ARG A 329 31.81 -13.42 -11.88
CA ARG A 329 31.49 -12.76 -13.16
C ARG A 329 30.69 -13.69 -14.07
N GLY A 330 29.95 -13.12 -15.01
CA GLY A 330 29.21 -13.86 -16.05
C GLY A 330 27.77 -14.21 -15.66
N ALA A 331 26.95 -14.45 -16.69
CA ALA A 331 25.51 -14.67 -16.54
C ALA A 331 25.16 -15.97 -15.80
N VAL A 332 25.92 -17.05 -16.00
CA VAL A 332 25.66 -18.35 -15.34
C VAL A 332 25.85 -18.25 -13.82
N ALA A 333 26.96 -17.64 -13.37
CA ALA A 333 27.18 -17.40 -11.94
C ALA A 333 26.07 -16.51 -11.36
N GLY A 334 25.70 -15.45 -12.10
CA GLY A 334 24.60 -14.56 -11.74
C GLY A 334 23.26 -15.28 -11.60
N TRP A 335 22.97 -16.19 -12.51
CA TRP A 335 21.77 -17.04 -12.48
C TRP A 335 21.73 -17.92 -11.23
N ILE A 336 22.83 -18.60 -10.91
CA ILE A 336 22.91 -19.47 -9.72
C ILE A 336 22.69 -18.64 -8.45
N VAL A 337 23.39 -17.51 -8.31
CA VAL A 337 23.23 -16.60 -7.16
C VAL A 337 21.79 -16.08 -7.06
N HIS A 338 21.19 -15.70 -8.19
CA HIS A 338 19.81 -15.27 -8.27
C HIS A 338 18.85 -16.35 -7.74
N LEU A 339 18.98 -17.61 -8.18
CA LEU A 339 18.13 -18.71 -7.73
C LEU A 339 18.29 -19.02 -6.23
N VAL A 340 19.50 -18.87 -5.69
CA VAL A 340 19.74 -19.00 -4.24
C VAL A 340 19.01 -17.89 -3.48
N ILE A 341 19.15 -16.63 -3.92
CA ILE A 341 18.45 -15.49 -3.34
C ILE A 341 16.93 -15.70 -3.43
N ALA A 342 16.42 -16.16 -4.58
CA ALA A 342 15.01 -16.45 -4.79
C ALA A 342 14.47 -17.47 -3.79
N GLN A 343 15.21 -18.54 -3.49
CA GLN A 343 14.82 -19.52 -2.48
C GLN A 343 14.79 -18.91 -1.07
N LEU A 344 15.79 -18.11 -0.69
CA LEU A 344 15.81 -17.42 0.61
C LEU A 344 14.62 -16.46 0.76
N ILE A 345 14.30 -15.71 -0.29
CA ILE A 345 13.12 -14.86 -0.34
C ILE A 345 11.85 -15.70 -0.23
N GLY A 346 11.76 -16.82 -0.94
CA GLY A 346 10.61 -17.74 -0.86
C GLY A 346 10.41 -18.34 0.54
N VAL A 347 11.49 -18.71 1.23
CA VAL A 347 11.44 -19.15 2.63
C VAL A 347 10.91 -18.03 3.53
N SER A 348 11.41 -16.79 3.37
CA SER A 348 10.91 -15.67 4.15
C SER A 348 9.44 -15.33 3.84
N TYR A 349 8.97 -15.51 2.60
CA TYR A 349 7.54 -15.43 2.27
C TYR A 349 6.72 -16.46 3.04
N ALA A 350 7.15 -17.73 3.05
CA ALA A 350 6.46 -18.79 3.78
C ALA A 350 6.39 -18.49 5.29
N VAL A 351 7.45 -17.93 5.88
CA VAL A 351 7.46 -17.53 7.30
C VAL A 351 6.50 -16.36 7.56
N LEU A 352 6.47 -15.36 6.67
CA LEU A 352 5.71 -14.12 6.87
C LEU A 352 4.21 -14.27 6.56
N PHE A 353 3.86 -15.09 5.56
CA PHE A 353 2.50 -15.20 5.01
C PHE A 353 1.83 -16.56 5.26
N ARG A 354 2.40 -17.38 6.16
CA ARG A 354 1.87 -18.72 6.49
C ARG A 354 0.38 -18.68 6.86
N GLY A 355 -0.42 -19.54 6.22
CA GLY A 355 -1.86 -19.64 6.46
C GLY A 355 -2.63 -18.34 6.17
N ARG A 356 -2.12 -17.47 5.29
CA ARG A 356 -2.81 -16.25 4.82
C ARG A 356 -3.41 -16.40 3.43
N SER A 357 -2.95 -17.36 2.65
CA SER A 357 -3.50 -17.68 1.33
C SER A 357 -4.58 -18.76 1.49
N TYR A 358 -5.82 -18.46 1.11
CA TYR A 358 -6.94 -19.41 1.14
C TYR A 358 -7.30 -19.94 -0.25
N ASP A 359 -6.82 -19.29 -1.30
CA ASP A 359 -7.01 -19.62 -2.70
C ASP A 359 -5.85 -19.06 -3.55
N LEU A 360 -5.87 -19.32 -4.85
CA LEU A 360 -4.87 -18.80 -5.78
C LEU A 360 -4.89 -17.27 -5.85
N THR A 361 -6.06 -16.64 -5.77
CA THR A 361 -6.21 -15.18 -5.83
C THR A 361 -5.51 -14.49 -4.67
N SER A 362 -5.68 -15.00 -3.45
CA SER A 362 -5.01 -14.50 -2.26
C SER A 362 -3.51 -14.79 -2.26
N GLY A 363 -3.11 -15.96 -2.78
CA GLY A 363 -1.70 -16.25 -3.06
C GLY A 363 -1.08 -15.22 -3.99
N LEU A 364 -1.73 -14.94 -5.13
CA LEU A 364 -1.30 -13.93 -6.09
C LEU A 364 -1.25 -12.53 -5.47
N GLY A 365 -2.29 -12.11 -4.74
CA GLY A 365 -2.37 -10.79 -4.14
C GLY A 365 -1.26 -10.53 -3.13
N TRP A 366 -1.03 -11.46 -2.20
CA TRP A 366 0.09 -11.36 -1.24
C TRP A 366 1.44 -11.46 -1.94
N GLY A 367 1.55 -12.34 -2.92
CA GLY A 367 2.74 -12.51 -3.75
C GLY A 367 3.14 -11.22 -4.46
N LEU A 368 2.20 -10.57 -5.17
CA LEU A 368 2.41 -9.29 -5.86
C LEU A 368 2.85 -8.20 -4.89
N SER A 369 2.18 -8.08 -3.74
CA SER A 369 2.56 -7.10 -2.72
C SER A 369 3.97 -7.35 -2.16
N TYR A 370 4.33 -8.61 -1.98
CA TYR A 370 5.66 -8.99 -1.49
C TYR A 370 6.75 -8.78 -2.55
N GLY A 371 6.44 -9.05 -3.82
CA GLY A 371 7.30 -8.72 -4.96
C GLY A 371 7.56 -7.22 -5.05
N PHE A 372 6.51 -6.39 -4.93
CA PHE A 372 6.66 -4.94 -4.87
C PHE A 372 7.57 -4.49 -3.72
N PHE A 373 7.37 -5.04 -2.52
CA PHE A 373 8.25 -4.76 -1.39
C PHE A 373 9.71 -5.12 -1.69
N TRP A 374 9.99 -6.29 -2.26
CA TRP A 374 11.34 -6.71 -2.63
C TRP A 374 11.95 -5.91 -3.78
N TRP A 375 11.15 -5.32 -4.66
CA TRP A 375 11.68 -4.36 -5.62
C TRP A 375 12.21 -3.11 -4.92
N VAL A 376 11.47 -2.54 -3.97
CA VAL A 376 11.90 -1.38 -3.19
C VAL A 376 13.07 -1.72 -2.27
N PHE A 377 12.95 -2.78 -1.47
CA PHE A 377 13.93 -3.17 -0.47
C PHE A 377 15.14 -3.87 -1.08
N GLY A 378 14.94 -4.80 -2.00
CA GLY A 378 15.99 -5.55 -2.69
C GLY A 378 16.64 -4.74 -3.80
N ALA A 379 15.92 -4.52 -4.90
CA ALA A 379 16.51 -3.99 -6.12
C ALA A 379 16.92 -2.51 -6.04
N LEU A 380 16.10 -1.65 -5.41
CA LEU A 380 16.43 -0.23 -5.28
C LEU A 380 17.37 0.08 -4.12
N THR A 381 17.39 -0.77 -3.08
CA THR A 381 18.07 -0.44 -1.82
C THR A 381 19.21 -1.40 -1.51
N LEU A 382 18.92 -2.68 -1.25
CA LEU A 382 19.91 -3.64 -0.75
C LEU A 382 20.95 -4.01 -1.81
N LEU A 383 20.55 -4.30 -3.05
CA LEU A 383 21.46 -4.71 -4.12
C LEU A 383 22.54 -3.64 -4.40
N PRO A 384 22.21 -2.34 -4.61
CA PRO A 384 23.24 -1.32 -4.75
C PRO A 384 24.15 -1.22 -3.53
N VAL A 385 23.58 -1.23 -2.32
CA VAL A 385 24.34 -1.11 -1.06
C VAL A 385 25.34 -2.27 -0.89
N LEU A 386 24.92 -3.51 -1.17
CA LEU A 386 25.79 -4.69 -1.11
C LEU A 386 26.91 -4.65 -2.16
N LEU A 387 26.71 -3.92 -3.25
CA LEU A 387 27.73 -3.66 -4.28
C LEU A 387 28.59 -2.42 -3.99
N GLY A 388 28.46 -1.80 -2.80
CA GLY A 388 29.19 -0.60 -2.42
C GLY A 388 28.71 0.68 -3.13
N GLN A 389 27.50 0.67 -3.68
CA GLN A 389 26.89 1.80 -4.40
C GLN A 389 25.79 2.46 -3.55
N PRO A 390 25.48 3.75 -3.76
CA PRO A 390 24.32 4.37 -3.12
C PRO A 390 23.01 3.71 -3.61
N PRO A 391 21.96 3.69 -2.77
CA PRO A 391 20.63 3.26 -3.18
C PRO A 391 20.13 4.00 -4.43
N ARG A 392 19.40 3.28 -5.29
CA ARG A 392 18.82 3.79 -6.55
C ARG A 392 17.49 4.49 -6.32
N TRP A 393 17.48 5.49 -5.45
CA TRP A 393 16.25 6.18 -5.06
C TRP A 393 15.92 7.39 -5.93
N SER A 394 16.86 7.98 -6.67
CA SER A 394 16.55 9.11 -7.56
C SER A 394 15.49 8.76 -8.59
N ALA A 395 14.67 9.73 -9.01
CA ALA A 395 13.61 9.53 -10.00
C ALA A 395 14.11 8.82 -11.29
N VAL A 396 15.24 9.27 -11.83
CA VAL A 396 15.89 8.67 -13.01
C VAL A 396 16.24 7.20 -12.78
N ALA A 397 16.85 6.88 -11.63
CA ALA A 397 17.21 5.51 -11.30
C ALA A 397 15.98 4.61 -11.06
N ILE A 398 14.92 5.13 -10.45
CA ILE A 398 13.66 4.41 -10.27
C ILE A 398 13.01 4.13 -11.63
N ALA A 399 12.98 5.14 -12.52
CA ALA A 399 12.49 4.99 -13.90
C ALA A 399 13.27 3.91 -14.66
N ALA A 400 14.61 3.94 -14.59
CA ALA A 400 15.47 2.94 -15.20
C ALA A 400 15.28 1.54 -14.61
N ALA A 401 14.85 1.44 -13.34
CA ALA A 401 14.58 0.18 -12.65
C ALA A 401 13.14 -0.35 -12.89
N PHE A 402 12.32 0.33 -13.68
CA PHE A 402 10.93 -0.08 -13.94
C PHE A 402 10.78 -1.45 -14.59
N PRO A 403 11.60 -1.88 -15.57
CA PRO A 403 11.54 -3.27 -16.06
C PRO A 403 11.79 -4.29 -14.93
N GLY A 404 12.65 -3.94 -13.97
CA GLY A 404 12.89 -4.73 -12.77
C GLY A 404 11.66 -4.82 -11.86
N LEU A 405 10.80 -3.80 -11.79
CA LEU A 405 9.53 -3.84 -11.04
C LEU A 405 8.61 -4.91 -11.59
N VAL A 406 8.43 -4.94 -12.92
CA VAL A 406 7.60 -5.96 -13.59
C VAL A 406 8.10 -7.37 -13.26
N GLY A 407 9.41 -7.58 -13.30
CA GLY A 407 10.01 -8.87 -12.95
C GLY A 407 9.83 -9.24 -11.48
N HIS A 408 9.91 -8.30 -10.54
CA HIS A 408 9.64 -8.56 -9.12
C HIS A 408 8.16 -8.84 -8.83
N LEU A 409 7.23 -8.17 -9.55
CA LEU A 409 5.80 -8.48 -9.47
C LEU A 409 5.53 -9.89 -10.02
N ALA A 410 6.13 -10.25 -11.16
CA ALA A 410 6.01 -11.59 -11.74
C ALA A 410 6.61 -12.67 -10.80
N TYR A 411 7.79 -12.41 -10.24
CA TYR A 411 8.41 -13.23 -9.20
C TYR A 411 7.46 -13.47 -8.04
N GLY A 412 6.95 -12.38 -7.46
CA GLY A 412 6.08 -12.41 -6.28
C GLY A 412 4.76 -13.13 -6.56
N GLY A 413 4.11 -12.83 -7.70
CA GLY A 413 2.88 -13.50 -8.12
C GLY A 413 3.08 -15.00 -8.30
N ALA A 414 4.13 -15.42 -9.01
CA ALA A 414 4.46 -16.85 -9.21
C ALA A 414 4.79 -17.56 -7.89
N LEU A 415 5.60 -16.93 -7.02
CA LEU A 415 5.90 -17.40 -5.67
C LEU A 415 4.62 -17.61 -4.85
N GLY A 416 3.76 -16.59 -4.80
CA GLY A 416 2.54 -16.60 -4.01
C GLY A 416 1.51 -17.63 -4.51
N ALA A 417 1.36 -17.77 -5.82
CA ALA A 417 0.49 -18.76 -6.45
C ALA A 417 1.00 -20.20 -6.22
N ALA A 418 2.30 -20.44 -6.44
CA ALA A 418 2.92 -21.75 -6.22
C ALA A 418 2.83 -22.18 -4.75
N TYR A 419 3.10 -21.24 -3.82
CA TYR A 419 3.00 -21.52 -2.40
C TYR A 419 1.55 -21.83 -1.98
N ALA A 420 0.57 -21.05 -2.45
CA ALA A 420 -0.85 -21.31 -2.19
C ALA A 420 -1.30 -22.67 -2.74
N TRP A 421 -0.83 -23.04 -3.93
CA TRP A 421 -1.11 -24.34 -4.53
C TRP A 421 -0.53 -25.51 -3.71
N LEU A 422 0.73 -25.41 -3.29
CA LEU A 422 1.40 -26.43 -2.47
C LEU A 422 0.77 -26.56 -1.07
N GLU A 423 0.44 -25.43 -0.43
CA GLU A 423 -0.20 -25.42 0.89
C GLU A 423 -1.62 -26.02 0.82
N HIS A 424 -2.37 -25.72 -0.25
CA HIS A 424 -3.72 -26.24 -0.44
C HIS A 424 -3.76 -27.76 -0.68
N ARG A 425 -2.83 -28.29 -1.48
CA ARG A 425 -2.81 -29.72 -1.84
C ARG A 425 -2.55 -30.62 -0.63
N GLU A 426 -1.64 -30.22 0.25
CA GLU A 426 -1.08 -31.11 1.26
C GLU A 426 -1.58 -30.80 2.69
N ASN A 427 -1.94 -29.55 2.99
CA ASN A 427 -2.34 -29.16 4.34
C ASN A 427 -3.22 -27.89 4.35
N PRO A 428 -4.45 -27.95 3.81
CA PRO A 428 -5.36 -26.80 3.83
C PRO A 428 -5.61 -26.38 5.28
N TRP A 429 -5.10 -25.21 5.67
CA TRP A 429 -5.16 -24.71 7.05
C TRP A 429 -6.59 -24.46 7.56
N TRP A 430 -7.58 -24.48 6.67
CA TRP A 430 -9.00 -24.41 6.99
C TRP A 430 -9.66 -25.76 7.28
N VAL A 431 -8.96 -26.88 7.05
CA VAL A 431 -9.41 -28.20 7.50
C VAL A 431 -9.02 -28.35 8.96
N ALA A 432 -9.92 -27.91 9.81
CA ALA A 432 -9.75 -27.96 11.25
C ALA A 432 -9.91 -29.39 11.77
N ARG A 433 -8.96 -29.84 12.61
CA ARG A 433 -9.04 -31.14 13.31
C ARG A 433 -9.70 -31.01 14.69
N SER A 434 -10.03 -29.79 15.09
CA SER A 434 -10.72 -29.46 16.34
C SER A 434 -11.63 -28.24 16.18
N HIS A 435 -12.66 -28.12 17.02
CA HIS A 435 -13.57 -26.96 17.01
C HIS A 435 -12.82 -25.63 17.24
N THR A 436 -11.80 -25.63 18.10
CA THR A 436 -10.97 -24.44 18.34
C THR A 436 -10.10 -24.08 17.14
N GLU A 437 -9.63 -25.04 16.34
CA GLU A 437 -8.97 -24.76 15.05
C GLU A 437 -9.96 -24.23 14.02
N ALA A 438 -11.20 -24.73 13.99
CA ALA A 438 -12.22 -24.29 13.04
C ALA A 438 -12.60 -22.82 13.26
N VAL A 439 -12.89 -22.45 14.51
CA VAL A 439 -13.20 -21.07 14.89
C VAL A 439 -12.03 -20.13 14.54
N ARG A 440 -10.79 -20.56 14.77
CA ARG A 440 -9.58 -19.80 14.41
C ARG A 440 -9.40 -19.64 12.91
N ALA A 441 -9.61 -20.71 12.14
CA ALA A 441 -9.51 -20.68 10.69
C ALA A 441 -10.57 -19.74 10.08
N THR A 442 -11.81 -19.79 10.57
CA THR A 442 -12.88 -18.88 10.14
C THR A 442 -12.54 -17.42 10.48
N ALA A 443 -12.12 -17.14 11.72
CA ALA A 443 -11.72 -15.79 12.12
C ALA A 443 -10.55 -15.24 11.29
N ARG A 444 -9.56 -16.08 10.98
CA ARG A 444 -8.42 -15.70 10.12
C ARG A 444 -8.86 -15.47 8.68
N ARG A 445 -9.75 -16.31 8.14
CA ARG A 445 -10.30 -16.15 6.78
C ARG A 445 -11.08 -14.83 6.66
N GLU A 446 -11.98 -14.53 7.60
CA GLU A 446 -12.71 -13.26 7.63
C GLU A 446 -11.78 -12.05 7.72
N GLN A 447 -10.69 -12.14 8.50
CA GLN A 447 -9.70 -11.08 8.61
C GLN A 447 -8.96 -10.82 7.28
N VAL A 448 -8.55 -11.89 6.60
CA VAL A 448 -7.86 -11.76 5.31
C VAL A 448 -8.83 -11.23 4.25
N LEU A 449 -10.06 -11.74 4.20
CA LEU A 449 -11.06 -11.30 3.22
C LEU A 449 -11.44 -9.82 3.36
N GLY A 450 -11.41 -9.25 4.57
CA GLY A 450 -11.66 -7.81 4.77
C GLY A 450 -10.54 -6.92 4.21
N SER A 451 -9.33 -7.06 4.77
CA SER A 451 -8.26 -6.09 4.52
C SER A 451 -7.36 -6.38 3.32
N ALA A 452 -7.25 -7.64 2.93
CA ALA A 452 -6.25 -8.04 1.95
C ALA A 452 -6.54 -7.54 0.52
N PRO A 453 -7.79 -7.61 0.01
CA PRO A 453 -8.09 -7.09 -1.32
C PRO A 453 -7.77 -5.59 -1.47
N ALA A 454 -8.03 -4.80 -0.43
CA ALA A 454 -7.71 -3.37 -0.40
C ALA A 454 -6.20 -3.15 -0.53
N LEU A 455 -5.41 -3.91 0.25
CA LEU A 455 -3.95 -3.80 0.28
C LEU A 455 -3.31 -4.27 -1.03
N TRP A 456 -3.78 -5.37 -1.60
CA TRP A 456 -3.28 -5.87 -2.89
C TRP A 456 -3.57 -4.87 -4.00
N THR A 457 -4.82 -4.40 -4.07
CA THR A 457 -5.26 -3.40 -5.05
C THR A 457 -4.43 -2.13 -4.93
N LEU A 458 -4.29 -1.60 -3.71
CA LEU A 458 -3.49 -0.41 -3.47
C LEU A 458 -2.01 -0.62 -3.83
N THR A 459 -1.43 -1.78 -3.53
CA THR A 459 -0.04 -2.07 -3.90
C THR A 459 0.14 -2.04 -5.42
N VAL A 460 -0.78 -2.66 -6.17
CA VAL A 460 -0.77 -2.62 -7.63
C VAL A 460 -0.95 -1.19 -8.14
N LEU A 461 -1.85 -0.41 -7.57
CA LEU A 461 -2.06 1.00 -7.96
C LEU A 461 -0.82 1.87 -7.66
N ILE A 462 -0.14 1.65 -6.53
CA ILE A 462 1.14 2.31 -6.24
C ILE A 462 2.16 1.92 -7.31
N ALA A 463 2.31 0.63 -7.60
CA ALA A 463 3.25 0.16 -8.63
C ALA A 463 2.96 0.77 -10.02
N LEU A 464 1.68 0.86 -10.40
CA LEU A 464 1.25 1.43 -11.70
C LEU A 464 1.40 2.96 -11.77
N THR A 465 1.37 3.66 -10.64
CA THR A 465 1.56 5.12 -10.62
C THR A 465 3.04 5.51 -10.67
N ILE A 466 3.97 4.62 -10.35
CA ILE A 466 5.42 4.92 -10.35
C ILE A 466 5.91 5.57 -11.65
N PRO A 467 5.63 5.04 -12.86
CA PRO A 467 6.04 5.67 -14.12
C PRO A 467 5.56 7.13 -14.25
N VAL A 468 4.36 7.40 -13.75
CA VAL A 468 3.74 8.74 -13.78
C VAL A 468 4.48 9.69 -12.84
N LEU A 469 4.93 9.18 -11.69
CA LEU A 469 5.62 9.96 -10.65
C LEU A 469 7.08 10.28 -11.00
N VAL A 470 7.80 9.36 -11.67
CA VAL A 470 9.27 9.47 -11.82
C VAL A 470 9.74 10.14 -13.10
N ALA A 471 8.93 10.15 -14.15
CA ALA A 471 9.44 10.51 -15.47
C ALA A 471 9.40 12.04 -15.70
N GLY A 472 10.54 12.68 -15.50
CA GLY A 472 10.85 13.99 -16.07
C GLY A 472 12.22 13.91 -16.72
N ASN A 473 12.29 14.15 -18.03
CA ASN A 473 13.44 14.80 -18.64
C ASN A 473 12.99 16.22 -18.98
#